data_AF-A0A847AMV4-F1
#
_entry.id   AF-A0A847AMV4-F1
#
_cell.length_a   1.000
_cell.length_b   1.000
_cell.length_c   1.000
_cell.angle_alpha   90.00
_cell.angle_beta   90.00
_cell.angle_gamma   90.00
#
_symmetry.space_group_name_H-M   'P 1'
#
loop_
_entity.id
_entity.type
_entity.pdbx_description
1 polymer ?
#
loop_
_entity_poly.entity_id
_entity_poly.type
_entity_poly.pdbx_seq_one_letter_code
_entity_poly.pdbx_strand_id
1 'polypeptide(L)'
;YSTFDEWYSFIENPRSKVRVLASLDENSITNAGSVKWKMGDHPVIWCQEIDGTRSFYTVFGHTAEAFQNKIVIEHIKNAINWTARRIK
;
A
#
# COMPACT_ATOMS: atom_id res chain seq x y z
N TYR A 1 0.61 -9.19 8.39
CA TYR A 1 0.46 -9.91 7.11
C TYR A 1 1.81 -9.89 6.43
N SER A 2 2.30 -11.01 5.94
CA SER A 2 3.60 -11.12 5.28
C SER A 2 3.41 -11.72 3.89
N THR A 3 4.05 -11.14 2.89
CA THR A 3 4.02 -11.60 1.50
C THR A 3 5.33 -11.29 0.81
N PHE A 4 5.62 -12.02 -0.28
CA PHE A 4 6.71 -11.70 -1.18
C PHE A 4 6.18 -10.82 -2.31
N ASP A 5 6.72 -9.61 -2.45
CA ASP A 5 6.38 -8.65 -3.50
C ASP A 5 7.50 -7.58 -3.59
N GLU A 6 7.41 -6.67 -4.55
CA GLU A 6 8.29 -5.49 -4.61
C GLU A 6 7.77 -4.37 -3.70
N TRP A 7 8.61 -3.90 -2.77
CA TRP A 7 8.25 -2.86 -1.81
C TRP A 7 8.89 -1.52 -2.19
N TYR A 8 8.07 -0.55 -2.59
CA TYR A 8 8.55 0.77 -3.02
C TYR A 8 8.78 1.74 -1.88
N SER A 9 9.75 2.64 -2.06
CA SER A 9 10.07 3.75 -1.16
C SER A 9 9.83 5.07 -1.88
N PHE A 10 9.43 6.10 -1.14
CA PHE A 10 9.11 7.42 -1.70
C PHE A 10 10.10 8.48 -1.25
N ILE A 11 10.35 9.46 -2.11
CA ILE A 11 11.17 10.64 -1.78
C ILE A 11 10.50 11.44 -0.65
N GLU A 12 9.19 11.64 -0.74
CA GLU A 12 8.39 12.28 0.30
C GLU A 12 7.48 11.25 0.99
N ASN A 13 7.42 11.30 2.32
CA ASN A 13 6.48 10.48 3.08
C ASN A 13 5.05 11.06 2.93
N PRO A 14 4.06 10.27 2.44
CA PRO A 14 2.72 10.78 2.17
C PRO A 14 1.88 10.99 3.42
N ARG A 15 2.28 10.50 4.60
CA ARG A 15 1.43 10.39 5.80
C ARG A 15 0.76 11.69 6.23
N SER A 16 1.39 12.85 6.04
CA SER A 16 0.81 14.15 6.40
C SER A 16 -0.29 14.61 5.44
N LYS A 17 -0.36 14.02 4.25
CA LYS A 17 -1.27 14.42 3.15
C LYS A 17 -2.41 13.40 2.92
N VAL A 18 -2.26 12.17 3.41
CA VAL A 18 -3.18 11.06 3.12
C VAL A 18 -3.60 10.28 4.36
N ARG A 19 -4.68 9.51 4.25
CA ARG A 19 -5.06 8.53 5.28
C ARG A 19 -4.33 7.22 5.01
N VAL A 20 -3.24 7.01 5.74
CA VAL A 20 -2.46 5.75 5.73
C VAL A 20 -3.29 4.62 6.34
N LEU A 21 -3.36 3.49 5.64
CA LEU A 21 -4.08 2.29 6.04
C LEU A 21 -3.14 1.16 6.46
N ALA A 22 -1.94 1.10 5.88
CA ALA A 22 -0.90 0.16 6.28
C ALA A 22 0.50 0.73 6.03
N SER A 23 1.44 0.28 6.85
CA SER A 23 2.86 0.60 6.74
C SER A 23 3.68 -0.69 6.72
N LEU A 24 4.80 -0.67 6.00
CA LEU A 24 5.76 -1.75 6.00
C LEU A 24 6.53 -1.75 7.33
N ASP A 25 6.63 -2.92 7.95
CA ASP A 25 7.61 -3.14 9.02
C ASP A 25 8.98 -3.40 8.38
N GLU A 26 9.82 -2.38 8.33
CA GLU A 26 11.15 -2.45 7.72
C GLU A 26 12.06 -3.48 8.39
N ASN A 27 11.81 -3.87 9.64
CA ASN A 27 12.61 -4.89 10.32
C ASN A 27 12.28 -6.30 9.85
N SER A 28 11.13 -6.49 9.18
CA SER A 28 10.73 -7.77 8.60
C SER A 28 11.42 -8.09 7.26
N ILE A 29 12.11 -7.11 6.65
CA ILE A 29 12.80 -7.29 5.38
C ILE A 29 14.24 -7.78 5.62
N THR A 30 14.49 -9.04 5.30
CA THR A 30 15.77 -9.71 5.58
C THR A 30 16.80 -9.61 4.45
N ASN A 31 16.38 -9.34 3.21
CA ASN A 31 17.23 -9.44 2.00
C ASN A 31 17.32 -8.15 1.17
N ALA A 32 17.28 -6.96 1.79
CA ALA A 32 17.23 -5.70 1.03
C ALA A 32 18.58 -5.17 0.51
N GLY A 33 19.68 -5.89 0.74
CA GLY A 33 21.03 -5.52 0.31
C GLY A 33 21.57 -4.26 1.00
N SER A 34 21.09 -3.08 0.63
CA SER A 34 21.43 -1.79 1.25
C SER A 34 20.35 -1.35 2.23
N VAL A 35 20.59 -0.29 3.02
CA VAL A 35 19.56 0.35 3.89
C VAL A 35 18.93 1.59 3.26
N LYS A 36 19.32 1.97 2.03
CA LYS A 36 18.87 3.23 1.39
C LYS A 36 17.38 3.29 1.06
N TRP A 37 16.69 2.15 1.07
CA TRP A 37 15.25 2.05 0.87
C TRP A 37 14.45 2.40 2.14
N LYS A 38 15.09 2.42 3.31
CA LYS A 38 14.38 2.69 4.57
C LYS A 38 13.87 4.13 4.60
N MET A 39 12.60 4.28 4.97
CA MET A 39 11.91 5.55 5.22
C MET A 39 11.74 5.81 6.74
N GLY A 40 11.93 4.80 7.59
CA GLY A 40 11.66 4.81 9.03
C GLY A 40 10.16 4.66 9.30
N ASP A 41 9.37 5.63 8.85
CA ASP A 41 7.93 5.46 8.67
C ASP A 41 7.64 5.20 7.20
N HIS A 42 7.16 3.98 6.90
CA HIS A 42 7.06 3.47 5.52
C HIS A 42 5.60 3.17 5.12
N PRO A 43 4.76 4.18 4.83
CA PRO A 43 3.42 3.95 4.29
C PRO A 43 3.46 3.20 2.95
N VAL A 44 2.62 2.17 2.83
CA VAL A 44 2.54 1.33 1.62
C VAL A 44 1.11 1.15 1.11
N ILE A 45 0.11 1.51 1.91
CA ILE A 45 -1.30 1.52 1.50
C ILE A 45 -1.94 2.75 2.10
N TRP A 46 -2.63 3.53 1.28
CA TRP A 46 -3.36 4.72 1.73
C TRP A 46 -4.53 5.08 0.82
N CYS A 47 -5.35 5.99 1.31
CA CYS A 47 -6.42 6.59 0.54
C CYS A 47 -6.56 8.07 0.88
N GLN A 48 -7.21 8.81 0.00
CA GLN A 48 -7.48 10.24 0.18
C GLN A 48 -8.72 10.64 -0.62
N GLU A 49 -9.34 11.74 -0.18
CA GLU A 49 -10.43 12.39 -0.91
C GLU A 49 -10.03 13.86 -1.09
N ILE A 50 -9.89 14.30 -2.33
CA ILE A 50 -9.53 15.67 -2.70
C ILE A 50 -10.59 16.17 -3.67
N ASP A 51 -11.19 17.32 -3.38
CA ASP A 51 -12.25 17.94 -4.20
C ASP A 51 -13.40 16.99 -4.58
N GLY A 52 -13.77 16.10 -3.65
CA GLY A 52 -14.83 15.10 -3.84
C GLY A 52 -14.41 13.86 -4.65
N THR A 53 -13.17 13.81 -5.17
CA THR A 53 -12.60 12.64 -5.84
C THR A 53 -11.87 11.76 -4.84
N ARG A 54 -12.25 10.47 -4.81
CA ARG A 54 -11.57 9.45 -4.01
C ARG A 54 -10.42 8.84 -4.82
N SER A 55 -9.27 8.65 -4.18
CA SER A 55 -8.16 7.86 -4.74
C SER A 55 -7.59 6.90 -3.69
N PHE A 56 -7.13 5.75 -4.18
CA PHE A 56 -6.59 4.68 -3.37
C PHE A 56 -5.26 4.22 -3.96
N TYR A 57 -4.25 4.03 -3.12
CA TYR A 57 -2.97 3.46 -3.49
C TYR A 57 -2.72 2.17 -2.72
N THR A 58 -2.23 1.15 -3.42
CA THR A 58 -1.76 -0.11 -2.83
C THR A 58 -0.42 -0.49 -3.43
N VAL A 59 0.46 -1.04 -2.60
CA VAL A 59 1.77 -1.56 -3.02
C VAL A 59 1.68 -2.94 -3.67
N PHE A 60 0.60 -3.69 -3.44
CA PHE A 60 0.49 -5.07 -3.91
C PHE A 60 0.33 -5.16 -5.43
N GLY A 61 0.94 -6.19 -6.02
CA GLY A 61 0.66 -6.58 -7.41
C GLY A 61 1.86 -6.58 -8.35
N HIS A 62 3.09 -6.55 -7.86
CA HIS A 62 4.26 -6.78 -8.71
C HIS A 62 4.36 -8.27 -9.09
N THR A 63 4.05 -9.18 -8.18
CA THR A 63 3.98 -10.63 -8.44
C THR A 63 2.60 -11.08 -8.96
N ALA A 64 2.57 -12.14 -9.79
CA ALA A 64 1.32 -12.73 -10.25
C ALA A 64 0.57 -13.44 -9.10
N GLU A 65 1.31 -13.98 -8.15
CA GLU A 65 0.81 -14.65 -6.94
C GLU A 65 -0.01 -13.70 -6.06
N ALA A 66 0.30 -12.40 -6.06
CA ALA A 66 -0.51 -11.40 -5.36
C ALA A 66 -1.99 -11.44 -5.81
N PHE A 67 -2.25 -11.66 -7.10
CA PHE A 67 -3.60 -11.77 -7.66
C PHE A 67 -4.26 -13.14 -7.46
N GLN A 68 -3.59 -14.07 -6.80
CA GLN A 68 -4.16 -15.34 -6.35
C GLN A 68 -4.45 -15.34 -4.83
N ASN A 69 -3.89 -14.37 -4.09
CA ASN A 69 -4.08 -14.25 -2.66
C ASN A 69 -5.46 -13.64 -2.34
N LYS A 70 -6.31 -14.41 -1.64
CA LYS A 70 -7.66 -13.99 -1.27
C LYS A 70 -7.71 -12.67 -0.50
N ILE A 71 -6.73 -12.39 0.37
CA ILE A 71 -6.66 -11.15 1.15
C ILE A 71 -6.40 -9.96 0.22
N VAL A 72 -5.46 -10.10 -0.72
CA VAL A 72 -5.12 -9.05 -1.69
C VAL A 72 -6.30 -8.80 -2.65
N ILE A 73 -6.95 -9.85 -3.13
CA ILE A 73 -8.15 -9.75 -3.98
C ILE A 73 -9.26 -8.98 -3.26
N GLU A 74 -9.57 -9.35 -2.01
CA GLU A 74 -10.63 -8.67 -1.25
C GLU A 74 -10.24 -7.22 -0.92
N HIS A 75 -8.96 -6.95 -0.65
CA HIS A 75 -8.43 -5.61 -0.48
C HIS A 75 -8.66 -4.75 -1.73
N ILE A 76 -8.26 -5.22 -2.92
CA ILE A 76 -8.45 -4.50 -4.20
C ILE A 76 -9.94 -4.29 -4.49
N LYS A 77 -10.77 -5.31 -4.29
CA LYS A 77 -12.22 -5.22 -4.46
C LYS A 77 -12.82 -4.11 -3.58
N ASN A 78 -12.42 -4.04 -2.31
CA ASN A 78 -12.89 -3.00 -1.40
C ASN A 78 -12.33 -1.62 -1.75
N ALA A 79 -11.08 -1.51 -2.20
CA ALA A 79 -10.51 -0.28 -2.72
C ALA A 79 -11.29 0.26 -3.93
N ILE A 80 -11.65 -0.61 -4.89
CA ILE A 80 -12.46 -0.25 -6.06
C ILE A 80 -13.84 0.21 -5.63
N ASN A 81 -14.53 -0.55 -4.77
CA ASN A 81 -15.88 -0.19 -4.30
C ASN A 81 -15.87 1.12 -3.52
N TRP A 82 -14.85 1.37 -2.69
CA TRP A 82 -14.71 2.61 -1.93
C TRP A 82 -14.46 3.80 -2.85
N THR A 83 -13.54 3.66 -3.79
CA THR A 83 -13.20 4.68 -4.79
C THR A 83 -14.42 5.04 -5.65
N ALA A 84 -15.20 4.03 -6.05
CA ALA A 84 -16.44 4.19 -6.81
C ALA A 84 -17.66 4.63 -5.97
N ARG A 85 -17.49 4.96 -4.68
CA ARG A 85 -18.57 5.33 -3.75
C ARG A 85 -19.70 4.29 -3.63
N ARG A 86 -19.39 3.02 -3.88
CA ARG A 86 -20.30 1.88 -3.66
C ARG A 86 -20.35 1.47 -2.18
N ILE A 87 -19.32 1.84 -1.42
CA ILE A 87 -19.23 1.68 0.04
C ILE A 87 -18.67 2.96 0.67
N LYS A 88 -18.89 3.11 1.99
CA LYS A 88 -18.49 4.31 2.75
C LYS A 88 -16.99 4.45 2.86
#